data_AF-A0A3D3XIB4-F1
#
_entry.id   AF-A0A3D3XIB4-F1
#
_cell.length_a   1.000
_cell.length_b   1.000
_cell.length_c   1.000
_cell.angle_alpha   90.00
_cell.angle_beta   90.00
_cell.angle_gamma   90.00
#
_symmetry.space_group_name_H-M   'P 1'
#
loop_
_entity.id
_entity.type
_entity.pdbx_description
1 polymer ?
#
loop_
_entity_poly.entity_id
_entity_poly.type
_entity_poly.pdbx_seq_one_letter_code
_entity_poly.pdbx_strand_id
1 'polypeptide(L)'
;NALRLLKLPDDIQRDLGTGKLSVGHAKVLLGLSKEEEQVQVGRRIIKDALSVRQTEVLVSEIHQKHKNKQLSASHPVTRNNEKDVHIAHMEQQLVEKFKTKVRIKYQEGKGALEIRFFSDEELENVLSDLGVSAD
;
A
#
# COMPACT_ATOMS: atom_id res chain seq x y z
N ASN A 1 -1.67 -24.16 13.86
CA ASN A 1 -1.27 -22.75 14.02
C ASN A 1 0.17 -22.60 14.52
N ALA A 2 0.61 -23.29 15.59
CA ALA A 2 2.01 -23.23 16.05
C ALA A 2 3.02 -23.89 15.09
N LEU A 3 2.66 -25.01 14.45
CA LEU A 3 3.52 -25.69 13.46
C LEU A 3 3.90 -24.83 12.25
N ARG A 4 3.10 -23.80 11.92
CA ARG A 4 3.42 -22.87 10.83
C ARG A 4 4.50 -21.86 11.23
N LEU A 5 4.66 -21.59 12.52
CA LEU A 5 5.69 -20.68 13.03
C LEU A 5 7.09 -21.29 12.89
N LEU A 6 7.20 -22.61 12.86
CA LEU A 6 8.44 -23.34 12.54
C LEU A 6 8.90 -23.14 11.09
N LYS A 7 8.05 -22.60 10.22
CA LYS A 7 8.41 -22.23 8.84
C LYS A 7 8.99 -20.82 8.73
N LEU A 8 9.04 -20.07 9.84
CA LEU A 8 9.68 -18.75 9.85
C LEU A 8 11.21 -18.88 9.86
N PRO A 9 11.93 -17.89 9.32
CA PRO A 9 13.38 -17.83 9.37
C PRO A 9 13.90 -17.85 10.81
N ASP A 10 15.11 -18.39 10.99
CA ASP A 10 15.77 -18.53 12.30
C ASP A 10 15.88 -17.19 13.06
N ASP A 11 16.19 -16.09 12.34
CA ASP A 11 16.19 -14.72 12.89
C ASP A 11 14.86 -14.37 13.56
N ILE A 12 13.73 -14.64 12.89
CA ILE A 12 12.39 -14.31 13.42
C ILE A 12 12.01 -15.23 14.57
N GLN A 13 12.39 -16.51 14.52
CA GLN A 13 12.19 -17.45 15.62
C GLN A 13 12.96 -17.02 16.87
N ARG A 14 14.19 -16.51 16.70
CA ARG A 14 14.99 -15.97 17.79
C ARG A 14 14.37 -14.70 18.39
N ASP A 15 13.86 -13.79 17.56
CA ASP A 15 13.17 -12.59 18.03
C ASP A 15 11.83 -12.90 18.74
N LEU A 16 11.16 -13.99 18.38
CA LEU A 16 10.02 -14.54 19.12
C LEU A 16 10.44 -15.11 20.48
N GLY A 17 11.50 -15.92 20.51
CA GLY A 17 12.02 -16.53 21.73
C GLY A 17 12.55 -15.51 22.75
N THR A 18 13.05 -14.37 22.27
CA THR A 18 13.51 -13.26 23.12
C THR A 18 12.40 -12.28 23.51
N GLY A 19 11.17 -12.50 23.03
CA GLY A 19 10.00 -11.66 23.37
C GLY A 19 9.93 -10.31 22.64
N LYS A 20 10.83 -10.06 21.69
CA LYS A 20 10.82 -8.84 20.86
C LYS A 20 9.68 -8.85 19.84
N LEU A 21 9.28 -10.04 19.39
CA LEU A 21 8.11 -10.24 18.54
C LEU A 21 7.08 -11.08 19.29
N SER A 22 5.81 -10.72 19.11
CA SER A 22 4.69 -11.49 19.65
C SER A 22 4.27 -12.58 18.66
N VAL A 23 3.58 -13.60 19.16
CA VAL A 23 2.94 -14.63 18.32
C VAL A 23 1.97 -13.99 17.30
N GLY A 24 1.38 -12.83 17.64
CA GLY A 24 0.58 -12.03 16.71
C GLY A 24 1.41 -11.53 15.53
N HIS A 25 2.57 -10.92 15.77
CA HIS A 25 3.49 -10.46 14.73
C HIS A 25 3.95 -11.61 13.82
N ALA A 26 4.26 -12.77 14.40
CA ALA A 26 4.71 -13.94 13.66
C ALA A 26 3.66 -14.48 12.68
N LYS A 27 2.38 -14.47 13.07
CA LYS A 27 1.28 -14.89 12.18
C LYS A 27 1.14 -13.99 10.96
N VAL A 28 1.40 -12.69 11.14
CA VAL A 28 1.30 -11.70 10.06
C VAL A 28 2.48 -11.81 9.11
N LEU A 29 3.68 -12.01 9.64
CA LEU A 29 4.89 -12.24 8.84
C LEU A 29 4.78 -13.50 7.96
N LEU A 30 4.12 -14.56 8.47
CA LEU A 30 3.82 -15.77 7.67
C LEU A 30 2.93 -15.52 6.44
N GLY A 31 2.29 -14.36 6.35
CA GLY A 31 1.56 -13.94 5.15
C GLY A 31 2.50 -13.61 3.98
N LEU A 32 3.75 -13.25 4.25
CA LEU A 32 4.74 -12.91 3.22
C LEU A 32 5.34 -14.17 2.60
N SER A 33 5.43 -14.20 1.28
CA SER A 33 5.92 -15.38 0.52
C SER A 33 7.44 -15.55 0.52
N LYS A 34 8.22 -14.50 0.77
CA LYS A 34 9.69 -14.53 0.73
C LYS A 34 10.31 -14.39 2.13
N GLU A 35 11.25 -15.27 2.45
CA GLU A 35 11.96 -15.27 3.74
C GLU A 35 12.74 -13.96 3.96
N GLU A 36 13.38 -13.42 2.93
CA GLU A 36 14.11 -12.14 3.02
C GLU A 36 13.19 -10.99 3.46
N GLU A 37 11.95 -10.97 2.99
CA GLU A 37 10.96 -9.95 3.34
C GLU A 37 10.45 -10.14 4.76
N GLN A 38 10.27 -11.39 5.19
CA GLN A 38 9.92 -11.70 6.58
C GLN A 38 10.97 -11.15 7.55
N VAL A 39 12.27 -11.32 7.23
CA VAL A 39 13.37 -10.80 8.04
C VAL A 39 13.41 -9.27 8.02
N GLN A 40 13.29 -8.63 6.84
CA GLN A 40 13.29 -7.17 6.75
C GLN A 40 12.12 -6.54 7.51
N VAL A 41 10.92 -7.08 7.35
CA VAL A 41 9.73 -6.59 8.04
C VAL A 41 9.84 -6.86 9.54
N GLY A 42 10.33 -8.03 9.95
CA GLY A 42 10.61 -8.35 11.36
C GLY A 42 11.51 -7.31 12.03
N ARG A 43 12.64 -6.98 11.40
CA ARG A 43 13.55 -5.94 11.91
C ARG A 43 12.89 -4.57 11.98
N ARG A 44 12.03 -4.23 11.01
CA ARG A 44 11.30 -2.97 11.01
C ARG A 44 10.27 -2.90 12.14
N ILE A 45 9.54 -3.98 12.40
CA ILE A 45 8.60 -4.07 13.54
C ILE A 45 9.33 -3.80 14.86
N ILE A 46 10.51 -4.39 15.04
CA ILE A 46 11.32 -4.21 16.26
C ILE A 46 11.84 -2.77 16.36
N LYS A 47 12.35 -2.22 15.25
CA LYS A 47 12.93 -0.87 15.20
C LYS A 47 11.88 0.23 15.46
N ASP A 48 10.72 0.12 14.81
CA ASP A 48 9.63 1.10 14.89
C ASP A 48 8.61 0.75 16.00
N ALA A 49 8.86 -0.29 16.79
CA ALA A 49 7.99 -0.79 17.87
C ALA A 49 6.51 -0.92 17.42
N LEU A 50 6.29 -1.53 16.25
CA LEU A 50 4.97 -1.59 15.64
C LEU A 50 4.05 -2.55 16.39
N SER A 51 2.77 -2.17 16.47
CA SER A 51 1.71 -3.07 16.95
C SER A 51 1.34 -4.12 15.90
N VAL A 52 0.64 -5.17 16.34
CA VAL A 52 0.17 -6.26 15.45
C VAL A 52 -0.69 -5.70 14.30
N ARG A 53 -1.59 -4.77 14.61
CA ARG A 53 -2.43 -4.11 13.61
C ARG A 53 -1.63 -3.29 12.59
N GLN A 54 -0.62 -2.55 13.07
CA GLN A 54 0.27 -1.80 12.16
C GLN A 54 1.11 -2.74 11.29
N THR A 55 1.49 -3.90 11.83
CA THR A 55 2.20 -4.94 11.08
C THR A 55 1.32 -5.54 9.98
N GLU A 56 0.03 -5.77 10.26
CA GLU A 56 -0.95 -6.26 9.26
C GLU A 56 -1.10 -5.29 8.10
N VAL A 57 -1.24 -4.00 8.40
CA VAL A 57 -1.31 -2.95 7.38
C VAL A 57 -0.02 -2.94 6.54
N LEU A 58 1.14 -2.98 7.17
CA LEU A 58 2.43 -2.94 6.49
C LEU A 58 2.65 -4.16 5.59
N VAL A 59 2.27 -5.37 6.03
CA VAL A 59 2.35 -6.58 5.21
C VAL A 59 1.36 -6.53 4.04
N SER A 60 0.16 -5.98 4.25
CA SER A 60 -0.82 -5.74 3.19
C SER A 60 -0.30 -4.74 2.16
N GLU A 61 0.30 -3.63 2.59
CA GLU A 61 0.94 -2.66 1.69
C GLU A 61 2.09 -3.27 0.89
N ILE A 62 2.86 -4.19 1.48
CA ILE A 62 3.94 -4.90 0.77
C ILE A 62 3.36 -5.83 -0.29
N HIS A 63 2.30 -6.59 0.03
CA HIS A 63 1.58 -7.39 -0.97
C HIS A 63 1.02 -6.54 -2.12
N GLN A 64 0.46 -5.37 -1.81
CA GLN A 64 0.01 -4.41 -2.83
C GLN A 64 1.18 -3.83 -3.64
N LYS A 65 2.32 -3.56 -2.99
CA LYS A 65 3.55 -3.14 -3.67
C LYS A 65 4.14 -4.21 -4.57
N HIS A 66 4.02 -5.50 -4.28
CA HIS A 66 4.44 -6.55 -5.23
C HIS A 66 3.50 -6.66 -6.42
N LYS A 67 2.22 -6.36 -6.24
CA LYS A 67 1.26 -6.23 -7.34
C LYS A 67 1.54 -4.98 -8.20
N ASN A 68 2.01 -3.91 -7.56
CA ASN A 68 2.38 -2.64 -8.20
C ASN A 68 3.89 -2.47 -8.47
N LYS A 69 4.73 -3.51 -8.32
CA LYS A 69 6.18 -3.40 -8.61
C LYS A 69 6.50 -3.44 -10.10
N GLN A 70 5.50 -3.29 -10.97
CA GLN A 70 5.71 -2.81 -12.33
C GLN A 70 5.56 -1.29 -12.46
N LEU A 71 4.96 -0.60 -11.49
CA LEU A 71 4.64 0.82 -11.63
C LEU A 71 4.93 1.60 -10.33
N SER A 72 6.12 2.18 -10.32
CA SER A 72 6.45 3.45 -9.63
C SER A 72 6.53 3.45 -8.09
N ALA A 73 7.79 3.46 -7.62
CA ALA A 73 8.16 4.08 -6.36
C ALA A 73 7.82 5.58 -6.38
N SER A 74 6.86 6.02 -5.57
CA SER A 74 6.89 7.31 -4.85
C SER A 74 5.60 7.46 -4.06
N HIS A 75 5.69 7.29 -2.74
CA HIS A 75 4.78 7.87 -1.76
C HIS A 75 5.61 8.16 -0.49
N PRO A 76 5.24 9.20 0.25
CA PRO A 76 4.51 8.88 1.48
C PRO A 76 3.26 9.76 1.60
N VAL A 77 2.10 9.14 1.82
CA VAL A 77 0.92 9.84 2.30
C VAL A 77 0.64 9.37 3.72
N THR A 78 0.51 10.37 4.58
CA THR A 78 0.29 10.33 6.02
C THR A 78 -1.22 10.29 6.29
N ARG A 79 -1.61 9.39 7.21
CA ARG A 79 -2.79 9.44 8.10
C ARG A 79 -4.12 9.94 7.49
N ASN A 80 -5.01 9.03 7.08
CA ASN A 80 -6.42 9.00 7.54
C ASN A 80 -7.19 7.73 7.07
N ASN A 81 -7.16 6.67 7.89
CA ASN A 81 -7.44 5.28 7.49
C ASN A 81 -8.89 4.87 7.11
N GLU A 82 -9.82 5.78 6.86
CA GLU A 82 -11.16 5.41 6.37
C GLU A 82 -11.60 6.27 5.17
N LYS A 83 -11.28 7.58 5.22
CA LYS A 83 -11.43 8.46 4.06
C LYS A 83 -10.45 8.08 2.94
N ASP A 84 -9.23 7.68 3.27
CA ASP A 84 -8.23 7.25 2.26
C ASP A 84 -8.68 6.01 1.48
N VAL A 85 -9.41 5.06 2.09
CA VAL A 85 -9.84 3.83 1.38
C VAL A 85 -10.90 4.17 0.33
N HIS A 86 -11.86 5.03 0.67
CA HIS A 86 -12.87 5.48 -0.27
C HIS A 86 -12.26 6.34 -1.38
N ILE A 87 -11.36 7.25 -1.02
CA ILE A 87 -10.65 8.12 -1.97
C ILE A 87 -9.77 7.29 -2.91
N ALA A 88 -9.00 6.33 -2.39
CA ALA A 88 -8.17 5.45 -3.21
C ALA A 88 -9.01 4.61 -4.19
N HIS A 89 -10.18 4.13 -3.77
CA HIS A 89 -11.10 3.42 -4.66
C HIS A 89 -11.69 4.33 -5.76
N MET A 90 -11.94 5.60 -5.44
CA MET A 90 -12.33 6.59 -6.44
C MET A 90 -11.17 6.91 -7.39
N GLU A 91 -9.95 7.08 -6.88
CA GLU A 91 -8.75 7.30 -7.68
C GLU A 91 -8.51 6.14 -8.64
N GLN A 92 -8.63 4.90 -8.18
CA GLN A 92 -8.48 3.72 -9.05
C GLN A 92 -9.51 3.69 -10.17
N GLN A 93 -10.79 3.94 -9.87
CA GLN A 93 -11.83 3.97 -10.91
C GLN A 93 -11.58 5.09 -11.93
N LEU A 94 -11.10 6.26 -11.48
CA LEU A 94 -10.77 7.36 -12.37
C LEU A 94 -9.53 7.02 -13.22
N VAL A 95 -8.52 6.36 -12.66
CA VAL A 95 -7.35 5.89 -13.43
C VAL A 95 -7.76 4.86 -14.49
N GLU A 96 -8.66 3.92 -14.16
CA GLU A 96 -9.16 2.93 -15.12
C GLU A 96 -9.99 3.58 -16.25
N LYS A 97 -10.79 4.59 -15.90
CA LYS A 97 -11.60 5.35 -16.86
C LYS A 97 -10.76 6.22 -17.79
N PHE A 98 -9.90 7.06 -17.22
CA PHE A 98 -9.13 8.05 -17.96
C PHE A 98 -7.82 7.50 -18.53
N LYS A 99 -7.45 6.26 -18.19
CA LYS A 99 -6.17 5.62 -18.55
C LYS A 99 -4.93 6.44 -18.21
N THR A 100 -5.08 7.42 -17.33
CA THR A 100 -4.05 8.40 -17.00
C THR A 100 -3.92 8.54 -15.49
N LYS A 101 -2.88 9.23 -15.03
CA LYS A 101 -2.59 9.31 -13.59
C LYS A 101 -3.49 10.34 -12.91
N VAL A 102 -4.44 9.87 -12.12
CA VAL A 102 -5.35 10.69 -11.33
C VAL A 102 -4.93 10.70 -9.87
N ARG A 103 -4.95 11.89 -9.25
CA ARG A 103 -4.76 12.09 -7.81
C ARG A 103 -5.92 12.86 -7.22
N ILE A 104 -6.48 12.38 -6.12
CA ILE A 104 -7.51 13.07 -5.35
C ILE A 104 -6.93 13.51 -4.01
N LYS A 105 -6.86 14.82 -3.81
CA LYS A 105 -6.61 15.42 -2.49
C LYS A 105 -7.92 15.90 -1.93
N TYR A 106 -8.41 15.28 -0.87
CA TYR A 106 -9.67 15.68 -0.24
C TYR A 106 -9.49 15.87 1.27
N GLN A 107 -9.84 17.07 1.75
CA GLN A 107 -9.77 17.42 3.16
C GLN A 107 -11.03 18.23 3.55
N GLU A 108 -11.86 17.64 4.42
CA GLU A 108 -12.99 18.32 5.08
C GLU A 108 -13.89 19.16 4.15
N GLY A 109 -14.37 18.55 3.07
CA GLY A 109 -15.32 19.20 2.13
C GLY A 109 -14.66 20.06 1.06
N LYS A 110 -13.34 20.25 1.10
CA LYS A 110 -12.56 20.94 0.06
C LYS A 110 -11.51 19.98 -0.49
N GLY A 111 -11.17 20.12 -1.76
CA GLY A 111 -10.21 19.23 -2.39
C GLY A 111 -9.75 19.68 -3.76
N ALA A 112 -8.81 18.93 -4.30
CA ALA A 112 -8.30 19.08 -5.65
C ALA A 112 -8.26 17.71 -6.33
N LEU A 113 -8.76 17.65 -7.56
CA LEU A 113 -8.56 16.55 -8.48
C LEU A 113 -7.42 16.94 -9.42
N GLU A 114 -6.31 16.23 -9.35
CA GLU A 114 -5.15 16.43 -10.22
C GLU A 114 -5.09 15.28 -11.25
N ILE A 115 -5.35 15.58 -12.52
CA ILE A 115 -5.18 14.63 -13.63
C ILE A 115 -3.88 14.99 -14.35
N ARG A 116 -2.93 14.05 -14.43
CA ARG A 116 -1.66 14.25 -15.13
C ARG A 116 -1.63 13.43 -16.41
N PHE A 117 -1.59 14.13 -17.54
CA PHE A 117 -1.38 13.59 -18.88
C PHE A 117 0.08 13.79 -19.31
N PHE A 118 0.56 12.94 -20.21
CA PHE A 118 1.91 13.01 -20.77
C PHE A 118 1.92 13.25 -22.28
N SER A 119 0.75 13.21 -22.92
CA SER A 119 0.55 13.50 -24.36
C SER A 119 -0.72 14.32 -24.60
N ASP A 120 -0.76 15.03 -25.72
CA ASP A 120 -1.97 15.71 -26.25
C ASP A 120 -3.12 14.73 -26.46
N GLU A 121 -2.85 13.54 -27.00
CA GLU A 121 -3.82 12.47 -27.17
C GLU A 121 -4.44 12.02 -25.82
N GLU A 122 -3.66 11.94 -24.73
CA GLU A 122 -4.20 11.62 -23.40
C GLU A 122 -5.10 12.75 -22.87
N LEU A 123 -4.72 14.01 -23.10
CA LEU A 123 -5.55 15.14 -22.73
C LEU A 123 -6.88 15.11 -23.47
N GLU A 124 -6.88 14.84 -24.78
CA GLU A 124 -8.09 14.75 -25.60
C GLU A 124 -9.03 13.62 -25.15
N ASN A 125 -8.47 12.45 -24.80
CA ASN A 125 -9.23 11.35 -24.22
C ASN A 125 -9.86 11.73 -22.86
N VAL A 126 -9.11 12.39 -22.00
CA VAL A 126 -9.62 12.87 -20.69
C VAL A 126 -10.74 13.88 -20.86
N LEU A 127 -10.55 14.86 -21.75
CA LEU A 127 -11.54 15.88 -22.05
C LEU A 127 -12.80 15.27 -22.68
N SER A 128 -12.64 14.29 -23.56
CA SER A 128 -13.74 13.55 -24.19
C SER A 128 -14.56 12.74 -23.17
N ASP A 129 -13.91 12.03 -22.23
CA ASP A 129 -14.61 11.27 -21.17
C ASP A 129 -15.30 12.20 -20.16
N LEU A 130 -14.78 13.43 -19.98
CA LEU A 130 -15.44 14.51 -19.23
C LEU A 130 -16.57 15.22 -20.00
N GLY A 131 -16.76 14.91 -21.29
CA GLY A 131 -17.77 15.54 -22.15
C GLY A 131 -17.45 17.01 -22.49
N VAL A 132 -16.19 17.42 -22.39
CA VAL A 132 -15.71 18.75 -22.73
C VAL A 132 -15.00 18.67 -24.07
N SER A 133 -15.60 19.23 -25.12
CA SER A 133 -14.93 19.40 -26.40
C SER A 133 -14.18 20.73 -26.40
N ALA A 134 -12.87 20.69 -26.66
CA ALA A 134 -12.12 21.88 -27.00
C ALA A 134 -12.49 22.23 -28.45
N ASP A 135 -13.27 23.31 -28.62
CA ASP A 135 -13.38 24.01 -29.92
C ASP A 135 -12.14 24.89 -30.12
#